data_AF-B1VA39-F1
#
_entry.id   AF-B1VA39-F1
#
_cell.length_a   1.000
_cell.length_b   1.000
_cell.length_c   1.000
_cell.angle_alpha   90.00
_cell.angle_beta   90.00
_cell.angle_gamma   90.00
#
_symmetry.space_group_name_H-M   'P 1'
#
loop_
_entity.id
_entity.type
_entity.pdbx_description
1 polymer ?
#
loop_
_entity_poly.entity_id
_entity_poly.type
_entity_poly.pdbx_seq_one_letter_code
_entity_poly.pdbx_strand_id
1 'polypeptide(L)'
;MQYIKMKGVLIMLKLKNKFKIISVCLFTFLGLLFINNNVMAMNNLSDENSINNEINELFLEQQTLTAKISYFRIHHLDDDVQLQEQLNNLNQIIKNLYQRLYDIKFLNYINEQMSRYSYERNQIANKILSRPYQDPEMQELISNHKKLVIKIKNLRQKYINLQYKLNQFN
;
A
#
# COMPACT_ATOMS: atom_id res chain seq x y z
N MET A 1 14.94 55.52 -27.27
CA MET A 1 15.22 54.10 -27.63
C MET A 1 15.61 53.24 -26.41
N GLN A 2 16.46 53.71 -25.48
CA GLN A 2 16.84 52.96 -24.26
C GLN A 2 15.67 52.63 -23.31
N TYR A 3 14.68 53.51 -23.17
CA TYR A 3 13.53 53.33 -22.28
C TYR A 3 12.61 52.16 -22.71
N ILE A 4 12.45 51.95 -24.01
CA ILE A 4 11.67 50.84 -24.59
C ILE A 4 12.38 49.51 -24.34
N LYS A 5 13.72 49.48 -24.47
CA LYS A 5 14.57 48.33 -24.17
C LYS A 5 14.45 47.90 -22.70
N MET A 6 14.49 48.84 -21.77
CA MET A 6 14.36 48.57 -20.33
C MET A 6 12.97 48.02 -19.94
N LYS A 7 11.89 48.57 -20.52
CA LYS A 7 10.52 48.05 -20.34
C LYS A 7 10.39 46.61 -20.85
N GLY A 8 10.97 46.30 -22.01
CA GLY A 8 10.97 44.94 -22.58
C GLY A 8 11.64 43.91 -21.66
N VAL A 9 12.82 44.24 -21.10
CA VAL A 9 13.55 43.36 -20.17
C VAL A 9 12.76 43.11 -18.88
N LEU A 10 12.09 44.14 -18.34
CA LEU A 10 11.26 44.02 -17.13
C LEU A 10 10.03 43.12 -17.36
N ILE A 11 9.39 43.24 -18.53
CA ILE A 11 8.26 42.41 -18.93
C ILE A 11 8.70 40.94 -19.10
N MET A 12 9.87 40.72 -19.71
CA MET A 12 10.44 39.38 -19.91
C MET A 12 10.83 38.70 -18.60
N LEU A 13 11.36 39.44 -17.62
CA LEU A 13 11.64 38.94 -16.26
C LEU A 13 10.35 38.58 -15.52
N LYS A 14 9.31 39.42 -15.60
CA LYS A 14 7.99 39.13 -15.00
C LYS A 14 7.33 37.90 -15.64
N LEU A 15 7.43 37.75 -16.97
CA LEU A 15 6.94 36.59 -17.71
C LEU A 15 7.67 35.31 -17.32
N LYS A 16 9.00 35.33 -17.19
CA LYS A 16 9.79 34.18 -16.71
C LYS A 16 9.34 33.71 -15.34
N ASN A 17 9.12 34.64 -14.40
CA ASN A 17 8.63 34.28 -13.06
C ASN A 17 7.22 33.70 -13.08
N LYS A 18 6.32 34.25 -13.91
CA LYS A 18 4.96 33.70 -14.10
C LYS A 18 4.97 32.30 -14.73
N PHE A 19 5.80 32.07 -15.75
CA PHE A 19 5.97 30.75 -16.36
C PHE A 19 6.55 29.73 -15.38
N LYS A 20 7.47 30.13 -14.51
CA LYS A 20 8.02 29.27 -13.46
C LYS A 20 6.92 28.80 -12.51
N ILE A 21 6.06 29.72 -12.06
CA ILE A 21 4.91 29.43 -11.20
C ILE A 21 3.92 28.50 -11.89
N ILE A 22 3.56 28.79 -13.15
CA ILE A 22 2.67 27.94 -13.96
C ILE A 22 3.25 26.53 -14.09
N SER A 23 4.55 26.39 -14.35
CA SER A 23 5.19 25.08 -14.49
C SER A 23 5.16 24.26 -13.19
N VAL A 24 5.36 24.91 -12.04
CA VAL A 24 5.29 24.26 -10.72
C VAL A 24 3.86 23.81 -10.44
N CYS A 25 2.87 24.66 -10.71
CA CYS A 25 1.46 24.31 -10.59
C CYS A 25 1.05 23.19 -11.55
N LEU A 26 1.52 23.20 -12.81
CA LEU A 26 1.22 22.13 -13.76
C LEU A 26 1.81 20.79 -13.30
N PHE A 27 3.03 20.80 -12.77
CA PHE A 27 3.68 19.60 -12.25
C PHE A 27 2.97 19.04 -11.02
N THR A 28 2.45 19.90 -10.13
CA THR A 28 1.63 19.45 -9.01
C THR A 28 0.27 18.91 -9.47
N PHE A 29 -0.37 19.51 -10.48
CA PHE A 29 -1.63 19.02 -11.05
C PHE A 29 -1.47 17.69 -11.80
N LEU A 30 -0.41 17.52 -12.58
CA LEU A 30 -0.05 16.23 -13.18
C LEU A 30 0.23 15.19 -12.10
N GLY A 31 0.97 15.56 -11.05
CA GLY A 31 1.19 14.71 -9.88
C GLY A 31 -0.11 14.29 -9.19
N LEU A 32 -1.10 15.19 -9.09
CA LEU A 32 -2.43 14.89 -8.54
C LEU A 32 -3.25 13.95 -9.44
N LEU A 33 -3.23 14.18 -10.76
CA LEU A 33 -3.93 13.34 -11.76
C LEU A 33 -3.43 11.89 -11.77
N PHE A 34 -2.12 11.66 -11.68
CA PHE A 34 -1.55 10.31 -11.62
C PHE A 34 -1.78 9.58 -10.28
N ILE A 35 -2.20 10.28 -9.23
CA ILE A 35 -2.48 9.67 -7.92
C ILE A 35 -3.95 9.32 -7.78
N ASN A 36 -4.86 10.07 -8.40
CA ASN A 36 -6.30 9.83 -8.30
C ASN A 36 -6.78 8.63 -9.15
N ASN A 37 -6.03 8.24 -10.19
CA ASN A 37 -6.36 7.08 -11.03
C ASN A 37 -5.81 5.74 -10.49
N ASN A 38 -5.05 5.73 -9.39
CA ASN A 38 -4.74 4.50 -8.67
C ASN A 38 -5.75 4.26 -7.55
N VAL A 39 -7.03 4.23 -7.88
CA VAL A 39 -7.91 3.25 -7.24
C VAL A 39 -7.35 1.90 -7.72
N MET A 40 -6.32 1.40 -7.02
CA MET A 40 -5.81 0.06 -7.27
C MET A 40 -6.99 -0.87 -7.07
N ALA A 41 -7.52 -1.37 -8.20
CA ALA A 41 -8.72 -2.17 -8.26
C ALA A 41 -8.62 -3.28 -7.23
N MET A 42 -9.47 -3.19 -6.21
CA MET A 42 -9.42 -4.05 -5.04
C MET A 42 -10.19 -5.34 -5.36
N ASN A 43 -9.56 -6.21 -6.16
CA ASN A 43 -10.08 -7.56 -6.45
C ASN A 43 -9.78 -8.57 -5.33
N ASN A 44 -9.27 -8.13 -4.17
CA ASN A 44 -8.72 -9.01 -3.12
C ASN A 44 -9.74 -9.61 -2.15
N LEU A 45 -11.02 -9.20 -2.17
CA LEU A 45 -12.05 -9.82 -1.32
C LEU A 45 -12.31 -11.29 -1.69
N SER A 46 -12.03 -11.65 -2.95
CA SER A 46 -12.09 -13.03 -3.45
C SER A 46 -11.08 -13.95 -2.75
N ASP A 47 -9.87 -13.44 -2.49
CA ASP A 47 -8.77 -14.26 -1.98
C ASP A 47 -8.90 -14.57 -0.48
N GLU A 48 -9.42 -13.64 0.34
CA GLU A 48 -9.56 -13.87 1.79
C GLU A 48 -10.58 -14.98 2.11
N ASN A 49 -11.76 -14.94 1.48
CA ASN A 49 -12.80 -15.95 1.73
C ASN A 49 -12.37 -17.33 1.22
N SER A 50 -11.69 -17.38 0.06
CA SER A 50 -11.15 -18.63 -0.47
C SER A 50 -10.13 -19.26 0.47
N ILE A 51 -9.16 -18.47 0.96
CA ILE A 51 -8.13 -18.94 1.89
C ILE A 51 -8.75 -19.40 3.21
N ASN A 52 -9.74 -18.67 3.74
CA ASN A 52 -10.42 -19.07 4.97
C ASN A 52 -11.16 -20.40 4.82
N ASN A 53 -11.81 -20.63 3.67
CA ASN A 53 -12.47 -21.91 3.39
C ASN A 53 -11.46 -23.05 3.31
N GLU A 54 -10.34 -22.84 2.60
CA GLU A 54 -9.26 -23.84 2.50
C GLU A 54 -8.69 -24.19 3.88
N ILE A 55 -8.43 -23.19 4.73
CA ILE A 55 -7.97 -23.41 6.11
C ILE A 55 -8.99 -24.26 6.89
N ASN A 56 -10.28 -23.99 6.76
CA ASN A 56 -11.32 -24.74 7.45
C ASN A 56 -11.35 -26.22 7.01
N GLU A 57 -11.24 -26.48 5.70
CA GLU A 57 -11.17 -27.84 5.16
C GLU A 57 -9.94 -28.59 5.68
N LEU A 58 -8.75 -27.97 5.60
CA LEU A 58 -7.50 -28.55 6.09
C LEU A 58 -7.51 -28.78 7.61
N PHE A 59 -8.21 -27.94 8.38
CA PHE A 59 -8.37 -28.13 9.82
C PHE A 59 -9.22 -29.37 10.16
N LEU A 60 -10.22 -29.69 9.34
CA LEU A 60 -10.99 -30.93 9.50
C LEU A 60 -10.14 -32.16 9.15
N GLU A 61 -9.31 -32.07 8.11
CA GLU A 61 -8.35 -33.12 7.75
C GLU A 61 -7.32 -33.33 8.88
N GLN A 62 -6.82 -32.24 9.48
CA GLN A 62 -5.88 -32.27 10.60
C GLN A 62 -6.47 -32.99 11.82
N GLN A 63 -7.73 -32.72 12.15
CA GLN A 63 -8.43 -33.39 13.25
C GLN A 63 -8.58 -34.89 12.97
N THR A 64 -8.96 -35.24 11.74
CA THR A 64 -9.15 -36.65 11.32
C THR A 64 -7.83 -37.42 11.40
N LEU A 65 -6.74 -36.82 10.90
CA LEU A 65 -5.41 -37.42 10.93
C LEU A 65 -4.87 -37.57 12.35
N THR A 66 -5.10 -36.56 13.21
CA THR A 66 -4.73 -36.60 14.63
C THR A 66 -5.47 -37.73 15.37
N ALA A 67 -6.77 -37.90 15.09
CA ALA A 67 -7.55 -39.00 15.64
C ALA A 67 -7.02 -40.37 15.16
N LYS A 68 -6.66 -40.49 13.89
CA LYS A 68 -6.08 -41.72 13.32
C LYS A 68 -4.73 -42.06 13.96
N ILE A 69 -3.82 -41.09 14.12
CA ILE A 69 -2.55 -41.29 14.84
C ILE A 69 -2.81 -41.73 16.28
N SER A 70 -3.77 -41.11 16.95
CA SER A 70 -4.11 -41.45 18.34
C SER A 70 -4.60 -42.90 18.45
N TYR A 71 -5.43 -43.34 17.51
CA TYR A 71 -5.87 -44.74 17.40
C TYR A 71 -4.69 -45.71 17.21
N PHE A 72 -3.79 -45.42 16.27
CA PHE A 72 -2.61 -46.26 16.01
C PHE A 72 -1.72 -46.40 17.24
N ARG A 73 -1.52 -45.29 17.98
CA ARG A 73 -0.75 -45.28 19.23
C ARG A 73 -1.40 -46.12 20.34
N ILE A 74 -2.72 -46.00 20.53
CA ILE A 74 -3.46 -46.76 21.55
C ILE A 74 -3.44 -48.26 21.25
N HIS A 75 -3.49 -48.63 19.97
CA HIS A 75 -3.57 -50.03 19.53
C HIS A 75 -2.21 -50.66 19.20
N HIS A 76 -1.10 -49.96 19.46
CA HIS A 76 0.27 -50.42 19.16
C HIS A 76 0.43 -50.92 17.71
N LEU A 77 -0.21 -50.22 16.77
CA LEU A 77 -0.07 -50.52 15.34
C LEU A 77 1.20 -49.88 14.82
N ASP A 78 2.08 -50.67 14.21
CA ASP A 78 3.31 -50.16 13.59
C ASP A 78 2.99 -49.33 12.33
N ASP A 79 3.84 -48.33 12.06
CA ASP A 79 3.76 -47.25 11.05
C ASP A 79 2.90 -46.00 11.37
N ASP A 80 3.12 -45.39 12.52
CA ASP A 80 2.64 -44.02 12.79
C ASP A 80 3.52 -42.91 12.15
N VAL A 81 4.72 -43.24 11.67
CA VAL A 81 5.70 -42.27 11.15
C VAL A 81 5.20 -41.54 9.90
N GLN A 82 4.61 -42.26 8.95
CA GLN A 82 4.04 -41.65 7.73
C GLN A 82 2.85 -40.74 8.05
N LEU A 83 2.01 -41.13 9.01
CA LEU A 83 0.88 -40.31 9.46
C LEU A 83 1.36 -39.05 10.17
N GLN A 84 2.42 -39.15 10.98
CA GLN A 84 3.05 -37.99 11.61
C GLN A 84 3.67 -37.04 10.58
N GLU A 85 4.31 -37.57 9.53
CA GLU A 85 4.86 -36.76 8.43
C GLU A 85 3.75 -36.03 7.66
N GLN A 86 2.65 -36.71 7.34
CA GLN A 86 1.46 -36.09 6.75
C GLN A 86 0.90 -34.96 7.63
N LEU A 87 0.80 -35.18 8.95
CA LEU A 87 0.32 -34.18 9.89
C LEU A 87 1.26 -32.96 9.93
N ASN A 88 2.57 -33.20 9.93
CA ASN A 88 3.56 -32.12 9.90
C ASN A 88 3.47 -31.30 8.62
N ASN A 89 3.33 -31.95 7.46
CA ASN A 89 3.15 -31.28 6.17
C ASN A 89 1.88 -30.43 6.16
N LEU A 90 0.75 -31.00 6.61
CA LEU A 90 -0.52 -30.29 6.74
C LEU A 90 -0.42 -29.07 7.66
N ASN A 91 0.25 -29.22 8.80
CA ASN A 91 0.50 -28.11 9.74
C ASN A 91 1.30 -26.98 9.08
N GLN A 92 2.30 -27.31 8.24
CA GLN A 92 3.05 -26.29 7.50
C GLN A 92 2.19 -25.58 6.45
N ILE A 93 1.34 -26.31 5.73
CA ILE A 93 0.40 -25.72 4.76
C ILE A 93 -0.54 -24.74 5.46
N ILE A 94 -1.20 -25.17 6.55
CA ILE A 94 -2.11 -24.32 7.34
C ILE A 94 -1.38 -23.07 7.85
N LYS A 95 -0.16 -23.23 8.38
CA LYS A 95 0.67 -22.09 8.84
C LYS A 95 0.96 -21.10 7.71
N ASN A 96 1.31 -21.59 6.53
CA ASN A 96 1.58 -20.76 5.36
C ASN A 96 0.33 -20.01 4.89
N LEU A 97 -0.84 -20.66 4.91
CA LEU A 97 -2.12 -20.04 4.58
C LEU A 97 -2.49 -18.92 5.57
N TYR A 98 -2.31 -19.14 6.88
CA TYR A 98 -2.50 -18.07 7.88
C TYR A 98 -1.55 -16.89 7.66
N GLN A 99 -0.28 -17.16 7.34
CA GLN A 99 0.67 -16.10 7.03
C GLN A 99 0.24 -15.31 5.78
N ARG A 100 -0.23 -16.01 4.73
CA ARG A 100 -0.73 -15.40 3.51
C ARG A 100 -1.97 -14.53 3.78
N LEU A 101 -2.90 -15.01 4.60
CA LEU A 101 -4.07 -14.25 5.04
C LEU A 101 -3.69 -12.97 5.81
N TYR A 102 -2.72 -13.07 6.71
CA TYR A 102 -2.17 -11.91 7.41
C TYR A 102 -1.57 -10.89 6.44
N ASP A 103 -0.77 -11.36 5.48
CA ASP A 103 -0.13 -10.52 4.48
C ASP A 103 -1.17 -9.80 3.61
N ILE A 104 -2.26 -10.45 3.21
CA ILE A 104 -3.39 -9.83 2.48
C ILE A 104 -4.05 -8.73 3.32
N LYS A 105 -4.35 -9.01 4.59
CA LYS A 105 -4.95 -8.01 5.51
C LYS A 105 -4.03 -6.81 5.69
N PHE A 106 -2.74 -7.05 5.83
CA PHE A 106 -1.74 -6.00 5.97
C PHE A 106 -1.60 -5.17 4.68
N LEU A 107 -1.69 -5.79 3.52
CA LEU A 107 -1.70 -5.12 2.22
C LEU A 107 -2.92 -4.18 2.08
N ASN A 108 -4.10 -4.65 2.47
CA ASN A 108 -5.32 -3.82 2.51
C ASN A 108 -5.16 -2.63 3.46
N TYR A 109 -4.64 -2.86 4.67
CA TYR A 109 -4.35 -1.78 5.62
C TYR A 109 -3.39 -0.72 5.05
N ILE A 110 -2.31 -1.14 4.39
CA ILE A 110 -1.37 -0.20 3.74
C ILE A 110 -2.09 0.65 2.69
N ASN A 111 -2.96 0.03 1.88
CA ASN A 111 -3.74 0.73 0.86
C ASN A 111 -4.67 1.81 1.47
N GLU A 112 -5.38 1.47 2.54
CA GLU A 112 -6.23 2.41 3.28
C GLU A 112 -5.43 3.60 3.84
N GLN A 113 -4.26 3.33 4.45
CA GLN A 113 -3.40 4.39 4.98
C GLN A 113 -2.88 5.30 3.86
N MET A 114 -2.51 4.74 2.70
CA MET A 114 -2.10 5.53 1.54
C MET A 114 -3.24 6.43 1.03
N SER A 115 -4.46 5.91 0.98
CA SER A 115 -5.64 6.69 0.59
C SER A 115 -5.88 7.85 1.56
N ARG A 116 -5.89 7.58 2.87
CA ARG A 116 -6.06 8.59 3.92
C ARG A 116 -5.00 9.69 3.84
N TYR A 117 -3.72 9.33 3.76
CA TYR A 117 -2.65 10.32 3.66
C TYR A 117 -2.69 11.10 2.34
N SER A 118 -3.13 10.47 1.24
CA SER A 118 -3.29 11.16 -0.04
C SER A 118 -4.39 12.21 0.05
N TYR A 119 -5.52 11.88 0.69
CA TYR A 119 -6.59 12.84 0.96
C TYR A 119 -6.08 14.02 1.81
N GLU A 120 -5.45 13.76 2.95
CA GLU A 120 -4.92 14.80 3.84
C GLU A 120 -3.90 15.71 3.12
N ARG A 121 -2.99 15.10 2.35
CA ARG A 121 -2.00 15.81 1.53
C ARG A 121 -2.68 16.75 0.54
N ASN A 122 -3.75 16.30 -0.11
CA ASN A 122 -4.50 17.10 -1.09
C ASN A 122 -5.22 18.27 -0.41
N GLN A 123 -5.79 18.08 0.77
CA GLN A 123 -6.38 19.16 1.55
C GLN A 123 -5.34 20.23 1.91
N ILE A 124 -4.15 19.82 2.32
CA ILE A 124 -3.05 20.76 2.60
C ILE A 124 -2.60 21.48 1.32
N ALA A 125 -2.51 20.77 0.18
CA ALA A 125 -2.16 21.38 -1.11
C ALA A 125 -3.16 22.47 -1.50
N ASN A 126 -4.47 22.22 -1.33
CA ASN A 126 -5.50 23.22 -1.59
C ASN A 126 -5.34 24.46 -0.69
N LYS A 127 -5.05 24.26 0.61
CA LYS A 127 -4.79 25.37 1.55
C LYS A 127 -3.57 26.21 1.14
N ILE A 128 -2.51 25.57 0.67
CA ILE A 128 -1.31 26.25 0.16
C ILE A 128 -1.67 27.11 -1.05
N LEU A 129 -2.45 26.57 -1.98
CA LEU A 129 -2.84 27.28 -3.21
C LEU A 129 -3.81 28.44 -2.96
N SER A 130 -4.64 28.36 -1.92
CA SER A 130 -5.62 29.39 -1.59
C SER A 130 -5.06 30.53 -0.75
N ARG A 131 -3.83 30.40 -0.21
CA ARG A 131 -3.25 31.36 0.74
C ARG A 131 -2.20 32.26 0.06
N PRO A 132 -2.09 33.54 0.50
CA PRO A 132 -1.02 34.41 0.04
C PRO A 132 0.34 33.90 0.53
N TYR A 133 1.38 34.11 -0.27
CA TYR A 133 2.72 33.56 0.01
C TYR A 133 3.35 34.11 1.31
N GLN A 134 2.97 35.31 1.75
CA GLN A 134 3.46 35.89 3.01
C GLN A 134 2.76 35.35 4.26
N ASP A 135 1.83 34.39 4.14
CA ASP A 135 1.16 33.79 5.29
C ASP A 135 2.20 33.09 6.20
N PRO A 136 2.26 33.43 7.50
CA PRO A 136 3.21 32.85 8.43
C PRO A 136 3.07 31.32 8.58
N GLU A 137 1.89 30.76 8.34
CA GLU A 137 1.63 29.30 8.39
C GLU A 137 2.08 28.57 7.11
N MET A 138 2.47 29.30 6.04
CA MET A 138 2.79 28.71 4.73
C MET A 138 3.94 27.69 4.81
N GLN A 139 4.98 27.98 5.59
CA GLN A 139 6.13 27.08 5.76
C GLN A 139 5.74 25.78 6.45
N GLU A 140 4.85 25.86 7.44
CA GLU A 140 4.36 24.69 8.15
C GLU A 140 3.51 23.81 7.22
N LEU A 141 2.60 24.40 6.46
CA LEU A 141 1.78 23.67 5.47
C LEU A 141 2.66 22.95 4.44
N ILE A 142 3.69 23.61 3.91
CA ILE A 142 4.64 23.00 2.96
C ILE A 142 5.40 21.84 3.63
N SER A 143 5.86 22.01 4.87
CA SER A 143 6.55 20.96 5.63
C SER A 143 5.65 19.74 5.85
N ASN A 144 4.40 19.95 6.28
CA ASN A 144 3.43 18.89 6.50
C ASN A 144 3.06 18.16 5.20
N HIS A 145 2.87 18.90 4.10
CA HIS A 145 2.66 18.31 2.77
C HIS A 145 3.83 17.40 2.37
N LYS A 146 5.09 17.85 2.53
CA LYS A 146 6.29 17.05 2.23
C LYS A 146 6.37 15.78 3.10
N LYS A 147 6.07 15.89 4.40
CA LYS A 147 6.04 14.73 5.32
C LYS A 147 5.05 13.67 4.84
N LEU A 148 3.85 14.06 4.41
CA LEU A 148 2.84 13.13 3.89
C LEU A 148 3.29 12.48 2.58
N VAL A 149 3.90 13.24 1.66
CA VAL A 149 4.47 12.68 0.42
C VAL A 149 5.50 11.57 0.72
N ILE A 150 6.39 11.79 1.68
CA ILE A 150 7.39 10.78 2.10
C ILE A 150 6.70 9.55 2.71
N LYS A 151 5.72 9.74 3.60
CA LYS A 151 4.95 8.63 4.19
C LYS A 151 4.27 7.77 3.13
N ILE A 152 3.59 8.39 2.16
CA ILE A 152 2.92 7.69 1.06
C ILE A 152 3.93 6.91 0.21
N LYS A 153 5.08 7.51 -0.11
CA LYS A 153 6.16 6.83 -0.87
C LYS A 153 6.66 5.58 -0.14
N ASN A 154 6.91 5.68 1.16
CA ASN A 154 7.39 4.57 1.98
C ASN A 154 6.34 3.45 2.07
N LEU A 155 5.06 3.79 2.25
CA LEU A 155 3.96 2.82 2.25
C LEU A 155 3.82 2.13 0.90
N ARG A 156 3.93 2.88 -0.21
CA ARG A 156 3.89 2.30 -1.56
C ARG A 156 4.99 1.28 -1.77
N GLN A 157 6.21 1.53 -1.30
CA GLN A 157 7.29 0.55 -1.40
C GLN A 157 6.98 -0.72 -0.60
N LYS A 158 6.46 -0.58 0.63
CA LYS A 158 6.03 -1.72 1.45
C LYS A 158 4.93 -2.54 0.75
N TYR A 159 3.94 -1.85 0.17
CA TYR A 159 2.87 -2.48 -0.60
C TYR A 159 3.42 -3.31 -1.76
N ILE A 160 4.31 -2.74 -2.58
CA ILE A 160 4.92 -3.44 -3.73
C ILE A 160 5.69 -4.69 -3.28
N ASN A 161 6.50 -4.57 -2.24
CA ASN A 161 7.27 -5.70 -1.72
C ASN A 161 6.36 -6.83 -1.21
N LEU A 162 5.28 -6.47 -0.52
CA LEU A 162 4.31 -7.43 0.01
C LEU A 162 3.49 -8.09 -1.09
N GLN A 163 3.07 -7.31 -2.10
CA GLN A 163 2.40 -7.84 -3.28
C GLN A 163 3.30 -8.83 -4.04
N TYR A 164 4.58 -8.50 -4.20
CA TYR A 164 5.55 -9.41 -4.81
C TYR A 164 5.68 -10.71 -4.03
N LYS A 165 5.81 -10.64 -2.70
CA LYS A 165 5.83 -11.81 -1.82
C LYS A 165 4.58 -12.68 -2.02
N LEU A 166 3.39 -12.08 -2.02
CA LEU A 166 2.12 -12.81 -2.21
C LEU A 166 2.04 -13.50 -3.58
N ASN A 167 2.51 -12.83 -4.64
CA ASN A 167 2.49 -13.39 -5.99
C ASN A 167 3.49 -14.54 -6.20
N GLN A 168 4.52 -14.68 -5.36
CA GLN A 168 5.45 -15.83 -5.44
C GLN A 168 4.84 -17.13 -4.93
N PHE A 169 3.71 -17.07 -4.22
CA PHE A 169 2.99 -18.24 -3.68
C PHE A 169 1.67 -18.52 -4.42
N ASN A 170 1.49 -17.92 -5.60
CA ASN A 170 0.37 -18.17 -6.53
C ASN A 170 0.80 -19.06 -7.68
#